data_AF-A0A2R6XV04-F1
#
_entry.id   AF-A0A2R6XV04-F1
#
_cell.length_a   1.000
_cell.length_b   1.000
_cell.length_c   1.000
_cell.angle_alpha   90.00
_cell.angle_beta   90.00
_cell.angle_gamma   90.00
#
_symmetry.space_group_name_H-M   'P 1'
#
loop_
_entity.id
_entity.type
_entity.pdbx_description
1 polymer ?
#
loop_
_entity_poly.entity_id
_entity_poly.type
_entity_poly.pdbx_seq_one_letter_code
_entity_poly.pdbx_strand_id
1 'polypeptide(L)'
;MVQGVLHIRKPLEELLQRIRERHDGFTGFTIAPTDTIAKHIAEESWSALKDFASFLKPFKDVTVLLSASEYPTLGVVIPVFHMCTQYAKAAIAASTGFRSTQTIEFAKHVVAKLAEYDGKVRNNVTRIATALDPRTKAFMNGIGIRQAEIESELVAAWDDHDEPLYNRELASDARASGSMHQDKTATTSAMSSLLQLLQAQQPASQSSTTAEKFENEAKRWFEHQPMTFDQTSRNVCMWFKVNKALFPVIAFMARDYMGVTST
;
A
#
# COMPACT_ATOMS: atom_id res chain seq x y z
N MET A 1 17.00 -13.50 24.05
CA MET A 1 16.10 -12.36 24.30
C MET A 1 16.63 -11.32 25.31
N VAL A 2 17.79 -11.55 25.97
CA VAL A 2 18.37 -10.64 26.99
C VAL A 2 19.36 -9.60 26.39
N GLN A 3 19.87 -9.83 25.17
CA GLN A 3 20.90 -8.97 24.57
C GLN A 3 20.42 -7.59 24.08
N GLY A 4 19.11 -7.41 23.81
CA GLY A 4 18.56 -6.12 23.37
C GLY A 4 18.42 -5.09 24.49
N VAL A 5 18.23 -5.52 25.74
CA VAL A 5 18.07 -4.64 26.92
C VAL A 5 19.41 -3.98 27.29
N LEU A 6 20.51 -4.71 27.17
CA LEU A 6 21.86 -4.19 27.39
C LEU A 6 22.29 -3.16 26.33
N HIS A 7 21.76 -3.27 25.11
CA HIS A 7 22.14 -2.40 23.98
C HIS A 7 21.56 -0.99 24.03
N ILE A 8 20.46 -0.75 24.75
CA ILE A 8 19.87 0.60 24.93
C ILE A 8 20.30 1.21 26.26
N ARG A 9 20.52 0.37 27.27
CA ARG A 9 20.97 0.80 28.59
C ARG A 9 22.34 1.46 28.54
N LYS A 10 23.31 0.85 27.86
CA LYS A 10 24.68 1.37 27.80
C LYS A 10 24.78 2.73 27.07
N PRO A 11 24.15 2.94 25.89
CA PRO A 11 24.14 4.26 25.26
C PRO A 11 23.40 5.34 26.04
N LEU A 12 22.34 4.98 26.77
CA LEU A 12 21.59 5.94 27.60
C LEU A 12 22.37 6.30 28.88
N GLU A 13 23.00 5.32 29.52
CA GLU A 13 23.93 5.54 30.64
C GLU A 13 25.15 6.37 30.18
N GLU A 14 25.72 6.08 29.00
CA GLU A 14 26.79 6.87 28.39
C GLU A 14 26.33 8.29 28.00
N LEU A 15 25.09 8.48 27.55
CA LEU A 15 24.52 9.80 27.25
C LEU A 15 24.36 10.61 28.55
N LEU A 16 23.78 10.01 29.59
CA LEU A 16 23.61 10.63 30.91
C LEU A 16 24.97 10.93 31.55
N GLN A 17 25.95 10.03 31.38
CA GLN A 17 27.32 10.23 31.84
C GLN A 17 28.04 11.34 31.07
N ARG A 18 27.87 11.44 29.74
CA ARG A 18 28.42 12.54 28.93
C ARG A 18 27.79 13.89 29.25
N ILE A 19 26.50 13.92 29.55
CA ILE A 19 25.81 15.12 30.04
C ILE A 19 26.37 15.54 31.39
N ARG A 20 26.70 14.57 32.26
CA ARG A 20 27.37 14.81 33.54
C ARG A 20 28.82 15.30 33.38
N GLU A 21 29.57 14.78 32.41
CA GLU A 21 31.01 15.06 32.26
C GLU A 21 31.29 16.31 31.40
N ARG A 22 30.37 16.75 30.53
CA ARG A 22 30.48 18.03 29.80
C ARG A 22 30.06 19.21 30.69
N HIS A 23 30.90 19.53 31.66
CA HIS A 23 30.65 20.57 32.68
C HIS A 23 30.81 22.03 32.20
N ASP A 24 31.12 22.33 30.95
CA ASP A 24 31.45 23.71 30.53
C ASP A 24 30.24 24.60 30.16
N GLY A 25 28.99 24.17 30.40
CA GLY A 25 27.81 24.98 30.08
C GLY A 25 26.59 24.83 31.01
N PHE A 26 26.60 23.87 31.93
CA PHE A 26 25.48 23.60 32.85
C PHE A 26 25.98 23.52 34.29
N THR A 27 26.53 24.63 34.80
CA THR A 27 27.03 24.72 36.18
C THR A 27 25.93 24.80 37.25
N GLY A 28 24.65 24.81 36.85
CA GLY A 28 23.50 24.88 37.74
C GLY A 28 22.66 23.60 37.86
N PHE A 29 23.08 22.48 37.26
CA PHE A 29 22.33 21.22 37.32
C PHE A 29 22.89 20.29 38.39
N THR A 30 22.62 20.60 39.66
CA THR A 30 22.90 19.69 40.78
C THR A 30 21.70 18.76 40.95
N ILE A 31 21.80 17.52 40.48
CA ILE A 31 20.76 16.51 40.76
C ILE A 31 20.98 16.02 42.19
N ALA A 32 20.26 16.60 43.15
CA ALA A 32 20.23 16.12 44.52
C ALA A 32 19.54 14.73 44.57
N PRO A 33 19.86 13.86 45.56
CA PRO A 33 19.16 12.59 45.74
C PRO A 33 17.65 12.72 45.95
N THR A 34 17.20 13.91 46.36
CA THR A 34 15.80 14.31 46.54
C THR A 34 15.13 14.78 45.25
N ASP A 35 15.90 15.03 44.19
CA ASP A 35 15.36 15.52 42.93
C ASP A 35 14.61 14.40 42.23
N THR A 36 13.38 14.70 41.82
CA THR A 36 12.46 13.80 41.11
C THR A 36 13.06 13.16 39.86
N ILE A 37 14.14 13.72 39.33
CA ILE A 37 14.88 13.24 38.15
C ILE A 37 15.80 12.06 38.48
N ALA A 38 16.27 11.94 39.73
CA ALA A 38 17.07 10.81 40.21
C ALA A 38 16.22 9.66 40.78
N LYS A 39 14.89 9.77 40.76
CA LYS A 39 14.01 8.71 41.27
C LYS A 39 14.13 7.47 40.38
N HIS A 40 14.44 6.34 41.02
CA HIS A 40 14.50 5.05 40.38
C HIS A 40 13.16 4.72 39.71
N ILE A 41 13.18 4.54 38.38
CA ILE A 41 12.01 4.08 37.63
C ILE A 41 11.81 2.60 37.95
N ALA A 42 10.67 2.26 38.52
CA ALA A 42 10.36 0.87 38.89
C ALA A 42 10.34 -0.04 37.64
N GLU A 43 10.72 -1.31 37.82
CA GLU A 43 10.74 -2.30 36.74
C GLU A 43 9.35 -2.49 36.09
N GLU A 44 8.26 -2.30 36.84
CA GLU A 44 6.91 -2.35 36.27
C GLU A 44 6.69 -1.24 35.22
N SER A 45 7.26 -0.06 35.46
CA SER A 45 7.16 1.07 34.52
C SER A 45 7.97 0.81 33.25
N TRP A 46 9.14 0.18 33.36
CA TRP A 46 9.92 -0.27 32.21
C TRP A 46 9.22 -1.37 31.42
N SER A 47 8.54 -2.30 32.10
CA SER A 47 7.72 -3.31 31.43
C SER A 47 6.55 -2.69 30.69
N ALA A 48 5.84 -1.74 31.31
CA ALA A 48 4.73 -1.03 30.66
C ALA A 48 5.19 -0.26 29.41
N LEU A 49 6.36 0.39 29.47
CA LEU A 49 6.94 1.09 28.32
C LEU A 49 7.32 0.14 27.18
N LYS A 50 7.83 -1.07 27.49
CA LYS A 50 8.12 -2.10 26.49
C LYS A 50 6.85 -2.62 25.82
N ASP A 51 5.79 -2.85 26.59
CA ASP A 51 4.48 -3.24 26.06
C ASP A 51 3.93 -2.17 25.13
N PHE A 52 4.02 -0.90 25.55
CA PHE A 52 3.57 0.25 24.76
C PHE A 52 4.37 0.41 23.46
N ALA A 53 5.70 0.32 23.52
CA ALA A 53 6.55 0.38 22.33
C ALA A 53 6.28 -0.79 21.37
N SER A 54 6.04 -1.98 21.91
CA SER A 54 5.68 -3.17 21.12
C SER A 54 4.31 -2.99 20.44
N PHE A 55 3.35 -2.39 21.14
CA PHE A 55 2.04 -2.03 20.59
C PHE A 55 2.14 -1.02 19.43
N LEU A 56 3.01 -0.02 19.55
CA LEU A 56 3.16 1.02 18.53
C LEU A 56 3.95 0.57 17.29
N LYS A 57 4.73 -0.51 17.39
CA LYS A 57 5.62 -0.94 16.30
C LYS A 57 4.88 -1.17 14.97
N PRO A 58 3.73 -1.88 14.91
CA PRO A 58 3.00 -2.04 13.65
C PRO A 58 2.51 -0.71 13.06
N PHE A 59 2.12 0.27 13.90
CA PHE A 59 1.71 1.59 13.42
C PHE A 59 2.88 2.37 12.80
N LYS A 60 4.08 2.24 13.37
CA LYS A 60 5.30 2.77 12.76
C LYS A 60 5.55 2.13 11.39
N ASP A 61 5.51 0.81 11.31
CA ASP A 61 5.78 0.07 10.07
C ASP A 61 4.76 0.45 8.97
N VAL A 62 3.49 0.60 9.34
CA VAL A 62 2.43 1.11 8.47
C VAL A 62 2.68 2.55 8.02
N THR A 63 3.10 3.42 8.93
CA THR A 63 3.40 4.83 8.60
C THR A 63 4.54 4.89 7.57
N VAL A 64 5.59 4.08 7.75
CA VAL A 64 6.71 4.00 6.81
C VAL A 64 6.24 3.48 5.44
N LEU A 65 5.40 2.45 5.42
CA LEU A 65 4.85 1.90 4.17
C LEU A 65 4.03 2.94 3.40
N LEU A 66 3.15 3.68 4.08
CA LEU A 66 2.26 4.64 3.44
C LEU A 66 2.95 5.94 3.04
N SER A 67 4.03 6.31 3.73
CA SER A 67 4.82 7.53 3.44
C SER A 67 5.79 7.37 2.27
N ALA A 68 5.78 6.22 1.59
CA ALA A 68 6.66 6.00 0.46
C ALA A 68 6.21 6.78 -0.78
N SER A 69 7.18 7.33 -1.51
CA SER A 69 6.97 8.12 -2.72
C SER A 69 7.46 7.43 -4.01
N GLU A 70 8.22 6.33 -3.89
CA GLU A 70 8.82 5.63 -5.03
C GLU A 70 7.90 4.57 -5.64
N TYR A 71 6.77 4.29 -5.00
CA TYR A 71 5.86 3.24 -5.41
C TYR A 71 4.43 3.53 -4.96
N PRO A 72 3.42 2.92 -5.63
CA PRO A 72 2.02 3.13 -5.27
C PRO A 72 1.70 2.68 -3.84
N THR A 73 1.06 3.57 -3.08
CA THR A 73 0.63 3.32 -1.70
C THR A 73 -0.88 3.41 -1.52
N LEU A 74 -1.60 4.12 -2.41
CA LEU A 74 -3.04 4.36 -2.21
C LEU A 74 -3.86 3.07 -2.24
N GLY A 75 -3.51 2.12 -3.12
CA GLY A 75 -4.21 0.83 -3.24
C GLY A 75 -4.20 0.00 -1.95
N VAL A 76 -3.21 0.17 -1.08
CA VAL A 76 -3.08 -0.59 0.18
C VAL A 76 -3.61 0.14 1.41
N VAL A 77 -4.12 1.36 1.28
CA VAL A 77 -4.59 2.18 2.41
C VAL A 77 -5.72 1.49 3.19
N ILE A 78 -6.81 1.08 2.52
CA ILE A 78 -7.94 0.43 3.20
C ILE A 78 -7.51 -0.91 3.84
N PRO A 79 -6.78 -1.81 3.14
CA PRO A 79 -6.25 -3.03 3.73
C PRO A 79 -5.44 -2.78 5.01
N VAL A 80 -4.50 -1.86 4.96
CA VAL A 80 -3.59 -1.56 6.07
C VAL A 80 -4.34 -0.91 7.23
N PHE A 81 -5.27 -0.01 6.95
CA PHE A 81 -6.16 0.58 7.94
C PHE A 81 -7.02 -0.47 8.66
N HIS A 82 -7.57 -1.42 7.90
CA HIS A 82 -8.30 -2.56 8.45
C HIS A 82 -7.39 -3.41 9.36
N MET A 83 -6.16 -3.72 8.92
CA MET A 83 -5.20 -4.48 9.72
C MET A 83 -4.83 -3.77 11.03
N CYS A 84 -4.58 -2.46 11.01
CA CYS A 84 -4.36 -1.66 12.22
C CYS A 84 -5.55 -1.74 13.19
N THR A 85 -6.77 -1.67 12.66
CA THR A 85 -7.99 -1.78 13.46
C THR A 85 -8.12 -3.15 14.11
N GLN A 86 -7.87 -4.22 13.36
CA GLN A 86 -7.91 -5.59 13.89
C GLN A 86 -6.81 -5.83 14.92
N TYR A 87 -5.60 -5.32 14.67
CA TYR A 87 -4.49 -5.39 15.61
C TYR A 87 -4.83 -4.72 16.94
N ALA A 88 -5.38 -3.51 16.92
CA ALA A 88 -5.77 -2.80 18.13
C ALA A 88 -6.89 -3.53 18.89
N LYS A 89 -7.88 -4.10 18.18
CA LYS A 89 -8.94 -4.93 18.79
C LYS A 89 -8.38 -6.22 19.41
N ALA A 90 -7.46 -6.88 18.73
CA ALA A 90 -6.79 -8.08 19.23
C ALA A 90 -5.98 -7.78 20.50
N ALA A 91 -5.28 -6.63 20.55
CA ALA A 91 -4.55 -6.20 21.74
C ALA A 91 -5.47 -5.99 22.96
N ILE A 92 -6.71 -5.53 22.76
CA ILE A 92 -7.71 -5.38 23.83
C ILE A 92 -8.24 -6.75 24.30
N ALA A 93 -8.45 -7.68 23.37
CA ALA A 93 -9.04 -9.00 23.64
C ALA A 93 -8.02 -10.04 24.14
N ALA A 94 -6.72 -9.79 23.98
CA ALA A 94 -5.67 -10.75 24.30
C ALA A 94 -5.62 -11.05 25.81
N SER A 95 -5.68 -12.33 26.16
CA SER A 95 -5.44 -12.82 27.53
C SER A 95 -3.95 -12.94 27.86
N THR A 96 -3.07 -12.89 26.86
CA THR A 96 -1.61 -12.99 26.97
C THR A 96 -0.92 -12.01 26.02
N GLY A 97 0.22 -11.42 26.41
CA GLY A 97 1.00 -10.50 25.56
C GLY A 97 1.13 -9.09 26.15
N PHE A 98 0.14 -8.23 25.95
CA PHE A 98 0.13 -6.84 26.43
C PHE A 98 -0.56 -6.78 27.79
N ARG A 99 0.22 -6.64 28.87
CA ARG A 99 -0.31 -6.77 30.24
C ARG A 99 -0.46 -5.44 30.97
N SER A 100 0.17 -4.38 30.47
CA SER A 100 -0.01 -3.06 31.09
C SER A 100 -1.44 -2.57 30.87
N THR A 101 -2.10 -2.18 31.96
CA THR A 101 -3.45 -1.58 31.91
C THR A 101 -3.46 -0.33 31.04
N GLN A 102 -2.35 0.42 31.06
CA GLN A 102 -2.16 1.64 30.27
C GLN A 102 -2.14 1.36 28.76
N THR A 103 -1.47 0.29 28.31
CA THR A 103 -1.45 -0.07 26.87
C THR A 103 -2.83 -0.51 26.40
N ILE A 104 -3.58 -1.24 27.22
CA ILE A 104 -4.95 -1.66 26.88
C ILE A 104 -5.88 -0.45 26.79
N GLU A 105 -5.80 0.48 27.74
CA GLU A 105 -6.57 1.73 27.71
C GLU A 105 -6.23 2.57 26.48
N PHE A 106 -4.94 2.70 26.16
CA PHE A 106 -4.49 3.36 24.94
C PHE A 106 -5.03 2.67 23.68
N ALA A 107 -5.00 1.34 23.61
CA ALA A 107 -5.55 0.59 22.48
C ALA A 107 -7.06 0.86 22.28
N LYS A 108 -7.83 1.02 23.36
CA LYS A 108 -9.25 1.42 23.28
C LYS A 108 -9.41 2.80 22.65
N HIS A 109 -8.58 3.78 23.06
CA HIS A 109 -8.58 5.10 22.44
C HIS A 109 -8.17 5.06 20.96
N VAL A 110 -7.21 4.21 20.59
CA VAL A 110 -6.82 4.00 19.19
C VAL A 110 -7.99 3.43 18.38
N VAL A 111 -8.70 2.42 18.88
CA VAL A 111 -9.87 1.86 18.18
C VAL A 111 -10.96 2.92 17.99
N ALA A 112 -11.25 3.71 19.03
CA ALA A 112 -12.21 4.80 18.94
C ALA A 112 -11.77 5.83 17.88
N LYS A 113 -10.48 6.20 17.87
CA LYS A 113 -9.93 7.14 16.90
C LYS A 113 -9.99 6.61 15.47
N LEU A 114 -9.64 5.33 15.26
CA LEU A 114 -9.75 4.70 13.94
C LEU A 114 -11.21 4.69 13.46
N ALA A 115 -12.18 4.44 14.33
CA ALA A 115 -13.60 4.50 13.95
C ALA A 115 -14.02 5.89 13.43
N GLU A 116 -13.50 6.99 14.00
CA GLU A 116 -13.75 8.34 13.50
C GLU A 116 -13.20 8.59 12.09
N TYR A 117 -12.11 7.91 11.72
CA TYR A 117 -11.45 8.09 10.42
C TYR A 117 -11.91 7.10 9.35
N ASP A 118 -12.65 6.05 9.70
CA ASP A 118 -13.04 4.99 8.76
C ASP A 118 -13.74 5.56 7.52
N GLY A 119 -14.71 6.46 7.70
CA GLY A 119 -15.40 7.11 6.58
C GLY A 119 -14.53 8.03 5.72
N LYS A 120 -13.46 8.61 6.29
CA LYS A 120 -12.51 9.45 5.55
C LYS A 120 -11.55 8.60 4.72
N VAL A 121 -11.16 7.46 5.28
CA VAL A 121 -10.23 6.50 4.66
C VAL A 121 -10.93 5.68 3.58
N ARG A 122 -12.22 5.38 3.71
CA ARG A 122 -13.01 4.60 2.75
C ARG A 122 -13.80 5.48 1.78
N ASN A 123 -13.15 6.48 1.21
CA ASN A 123 -13.75 7.31 0.17
C ASN A 123 -13.71 6.60 -1.21
N ASN A 124 -14.43 7.14 -2.20
CA ASN A 124 -14.52 6.52 -3.53
C ASN A 124 -13.14 6.27 -4.17
N VAL A 125 -12.25 7.27 -4.12
CA VAL A 125 -10.90 7.19 -4.73
C VAL A 125 -10.07 6.05 -4.12
N THR A 126 -10.05 5.95 -2.80
CA THR A 126 -9.33 4.86 -2.09
C THR A 126 -9.94 3.50 -2.37
N ARG A 127 -11.26 3.40 -2.52
CA ARG A 127 -11.95 2.14 -2.84
C ARG A 127 -11.60 1.68 -4.25
N ILE A 128 -11.65 2.60 -5.23
CA ILE A 128 -11.25 2.33 -6.61
C ILE A 128 -9.77 1.93 -6.67
N ALA A 129 -8.88 2.68 -6.02
CA ALA A 129 -7.45 2.35 -5.96
C ALA A 129 -7.21 0.97 -5.33
N THR A 130 -7.94 0.62 -4.26
CA THR A 130 -7.89 -0.72 -3.64
C THR A 130 -8.45 -1.81 -4.54
N ALA A 131 -9.39 -1.55 -5.44
CA ALA A 131 -9.86 -2.55 -6.39
C ALA A 131 -8.94 -2.74 -7.60
N LEU A 132 -8.26 -1.67 -8.00
CA LEU A 132 -7.27 -1.67 -9.07
C LEU A 132 -5.94 -2.29 -8.64
N ASP A 133 -5.65 -2.38 -7.34
CA ASP A 133 -4.41 -3.01 -6.87
C ASP A 133 -4.49 -4.56 -6.98
N PRO A 134 -3.61 -5.21 -7.76
CA PRO A 134 -3.64 -6.66 -7.97
C PRO A 134 -3.40 -7.46 -6.69
N ARG A 135 -2.81 -6.86 -5.64
CA ARG A 135 -2.53 -7.52 -4.37
C ARG A 135 -3.75 -7.62 -3.48
N THR A 136 -4.69 -6.69 -3.62
CA THR A 136 -5.78 -6.45 -2.67
C THR A 136 -7.10 -7.06 -3.08
N LYS A 137 -7.31 -7.25 -4.39
CA LYS A 137 -8.58 -7.73 -4.95
C LYS A 137 -9.09 -9.03 -4.32
N ALA A 138 -8.19 -9.93 -3.91
CA ALA A 138 -8.54 -11.23 -3.33
C ALA A 138 -9.24 -11.15 -1.97
N PHE A 139 -8.97 -10.10 -1.18
CA PHE A 139 -9.44 -10.01 0.21
C PHE A 139 -10.35 -8.81 0.46
N MET A 140 -10.77 -8.11 -0.61
CA MET A 140 -11.72 -6.98 -0.54
C MET A 140 -12.98 -7.32 0.26
N ASN A 141 -13.55 -8.50 0.02
CA ASN A 141 -14.74 -8.96 0.74
C ASN A 141 -14.47 -9.07 2.26
N GLY A 142 -13.27 -9.54 2.66
CA GLY A 142 -12.87 -9.67 4.06
C GLY A 142 -12.64 -8.32 4.77
N ILE A 143 -12.35 -7.26 4.02
CA ILE A 143 -12.17 -5.89 4.54
C ILE A 143 -13.42 -5.02 4.37
N GLY A 144 -14.55 -5.60 3.99
CA GLY A 144 -15.85 -4.93 3.91
C GLY A 144 -16.11 -4.18 2.60
N ILE A 145 -15.38 -4.49 1.53
CA ILE A 145 -15.67 -3.97 0.17
C ILE A 145 -16.33 -5.09 -0.63
N ARG A 146 -17.59 -4.92 -1.01
CA ARG A 146 -18.32 -5.90 -1.80
C ARG A 146 -17.89 -5.81 -3.27
N GLN A 147 -17.48 -6.93 -3.85
CA GLN A 147 -17.03 -6.96 -5.25
C GLN A 147 -18.06 -6.38 -6.23
N ALA A 148 -19.34 -6.72 -6.09
CA ALA A 148 -20.38 -6.21 -6.99
C ALA A 148 -20.58 -4.68 -6.92
N GLU A 149 -20.39 -4.08 -5.74
CA GLU A 149 -20.48 -2.62 -5.59
C GLU A 149 -19.30 -1.94 -6.26
N ILE A 150 -18.09 -2.47 -6.02
CA ILE A 150 -16.88 -1.84 -6.53
C ILE A 150 -16.73 -2.02 -8.04
N GLU A 151 -17.25 -3.11 -8.61
CA GLU A 151 -17.39 -3.27 -10.07
C GLU A 151 -18.28 -2.16 -10.65
N SER A 152 -19.43 -1.89 -10.04
CA SER A 152 -20.32 -0.82 -10.48
C SER A 152 -19.70 0.57 -10.34
N GLU A 153 -18.98 0.82 -9.24
CA GLU A 153 -18.27 2.09 -9.00
C GLU A 153 -17.13 2.29 -10.00
N LEU A 154 -16.41 1.22 -10.34
CA LEU A 154 -15.32 1.26 -11.30
C LEU A 154 -15.82 1.57 -12.71
N VAL A 155 -16.91 0.93 -13.14
CA VAL A 155 -17.56 1.22 -14.44
C VAL A 155 -18.09 2.65 -14.49
N ALA A 156 -18.73 3.13 -13.42
CA ALA A 156 -19.19 4.50 -13.36
C ALA A 156 -18.04 5.53 -13.43
N ALA A 157 -16.92 5.27 -12.74
CA ALA A 157 -15.74 6.13 -12.79
C ALA A 157 -15.09 6.15 -14.19
N TRP A 158 -15.11 5.00 -14.87
CA TRP A 158 -14.66 4.90 -16.25
C TRP A 158 -15.52 5.75 -17.19
N ASP A 159 -16.84 5.56 -17.15
CA ASP A 159 -17.79 6.24 -18.05
C ASP A 159 -17.82 7.76 -17.82
N ASP A 160 -17.72 8.22 -16.56
CA ASP A 160 -17.82 9.64 -16.20
C ASP A 160 -16.54 10.43 -16.48
N HIS A 161 -15.36 9.84 -16.25
CA HIS A 161 -14.10 10.58 -16.23
C HIS A 161 -12.99 10.00 -17.12
N ASP A 162 -12.74 8.69 -17.07
CA ASP A 162 -11.52 8.12 -17.65
C ASP A 162 -11.64 7.76 -19.13
N GLU A 163 -12.83 7.40 -19.61
CA GLU A 163 -13.10 7.08 -21.03
C GLU A 163 -12.67 8.21 -22.00
N PRO A 164 -13.08 9.48 -21.81
CA PRO A 164 -12.66 10.55 -22.73
C PRO A 164 -11.15 10.81 -22.70
N LEU A 165 -10.50 10.61 -21.55
CA LEU A 165 -9.06 10.79 -21.40
C LEU A 165 -8.29 9.67 -22.11
N TYR A 166 -8.74 8.44 -21.94
CA TYR A 166 -8.17 7.26 -22.59
C TYR A 166 -8.26 7.36 -24.12
N ASN A 167 -9.44 7.70 -24.64
CA ASN A 167 -9.65 7.87 -26.08
C ASN A 167 -8.77 8.98 -26.67
N ARG A 168 -8.51 10.04 -25.91
CA ARG A 168 -7.59 11.12 -26.31
C ARG A 168 -6.14 10.65 -26.36
N GLU A 169 -5.68 9.86 -25.39
CA GLU A 169 -4.32 9.30 -25.36
C GLU A 169 -4.09 8.35 -26.54
N LEU A 170 -5.04 7.45 -26.81
CA LEU A 170 -5.05 6.58 -27.99
C LEU A 170 -4.95 7.35 -29.31
N ALA A 171 -5.74 8.42 -29.46
CA ALA A 171 -5.71 9.26 -30.66
C ALA A 171 -4.36 10.00 -30.82
N SER A 172 -3.72 10.38 -29.71
CA SER A 172 -2.39 11.00 -29.70
C SER A 172 -1.30 10.00 -30.11
N ASP A 173 -1.32 8.80 -29.55
CA ASP A 173 -0.33 7.75 -29.85
C ASP A 173 -0.42 7.26 -31.30
N ALA A 174 -1.63 7.17 -31.86
CA ALA A 174 -1.84 6.87 -33.27
C ALA A 174 -1.23 7.94 -34.19
N ARG A 175 -1.34 9.23 -33.83
CA ARG A 175 -0.72 10.34 -34.56
C ARG A 175 0.80 10.34 -34.44
N ALA A 176 1.35 10.00 -33.28
CA ALA A 176 2.79 9.90 -33.05
C ALA A 176 3.41 8.72 -33.83
N SER A 177 2.73 7.57 -33.87
CA SER A 177 3.19 6.39 -34.62
C SER A 177 3.10 6.57 -36.15
N GLY A 178 2.15 7.38 -36.63
CA GLY A 178 2.05 7.76 -38.04
C GLY A 178 3.20 8.63 -38.56
N SER A 179 4.06 9.16 -37.68
CA SER A 179 5.16 10.06 -38.04
C SER A 179 6.54 9.39 -38.18
N MET A 180 6.66 8.06 -37.96
CA MET A 180 7.96 7.37 -37.89
C MET A 180 8.14 6.14 -38.80
N HIS A 181 7.39 6.01 -39.91
CA HIS A 181 7.69 5.00 -40.94
C HIS A 181 7.51 5.51 -42.38
N GLN A 182 8.52 6.24 -42.86
CA GLN A 182 9.03 6.02 -44.21
C GLN A 182 10.52 5.67 -44.08
N ASP A 183 10.93 4.64 -44.83
CA ASP A 183 12.24 4.02 -44.89
C ASP A 183 12.69 3.15 -43.70
N LYS A 184 12.47 1.83 -43.84
CA LYS A 184 13.59 0.89 -43.98
C LYS A 184 13.13 -0.45 -44.57
N THR A 185 13.88 -0.83 -45.60
CA THR A 185 13.85 -2.05 -46.41
C THR A 185 13.92 -3.36 -45.60
N ALA A 186 13.03 -4.27 -45.99
CA ALA A 186 13.02 -5.73 -45.90
C ALA A 186 14.17 -6.49 -45.21
N THR A 187 13.78 -7.34 -44.24
CA THR A 187 14.16 -8.77 -44.18
C THR A 187 13.03 -9.51 -43.46
N THR A 188 12.01 -9.94 -44.19
CA THR A 188 10.95 -10.83 -43.70
C THR A 188 11.54 -12.23 -43.53
N SER A 189 11.82 -12.61 -42.28
CA SER A 189 12.28 -13.94 -41.90
C SER A 189 11.25 -15.00 -42.32
N ALA A 190 11.68 -16.16 -42.82
CA ALA A 190 10.78 -17.27 -43.18
C ALA A 190 9.80 -17.66 -42.05
N MET A 191 10.18 -17.39 -40.80
CA MET A 191 9.35 -17.60 -39.60
C MET A 191 8.13 -16.67 -39.54
N SER A 192 8.23 -15.43 -40.04
CA SER A 192 7.08 -14.52 -40.10
C SER A 192 6.06 -14.99 -41.13
N SER A 193 6.51 -15.51 -42.27
CA SER A 193 5.62 -16.08 -43.29
C SER A 193 4.92 -17.36 -42.81
N LEU A 194 5.61 -18.17 -42.00
CA LEU A 194 5.05 -19.38 -41.41
C LEU A 194 4.02 -19.06 -40.29
N LEU A 195 4.31 -18.07 -39.45
CA LEU A 195 3.35 -17.54 -38.46
C LEU A 195 2.10 -16.93 -39.12
N GLN A 196 2.28 -16.25 -40.24
CA GLN A 196 1.20 -15.63 -41.01
C GLN A 196 0.28 -16.68 -41.66
N LEU A 197 0.84 -17.81 -42.11
CA LEU A 197 0.08 -18.98 -42.58
C LEU A 197 -0.72 -19.64 -41.45
N LEU A 198 -0.15 -19.72 -40.24
CA LEU A 198 -0.80 -20.27 -39.06
C LEU A 198 -1.94 -19.37 -38.56
N GLN A 199 -1.76 -18.05 -38.65
CA GLN A 199 -2.82 -17.06 -38.38
C GLN A 199 -3.93 -17.11 -39.44
N ALA A 200 -3.61 -17.35 -40.70
CA ALA A 200 -4.60 -17.47 -41.78
C ALA A 200 -5.45 -18.76 -41.70
N GLN A 201 -5.00 -19.77 -40.97
CA GLN A 201 -5.74 -21.02 -40.74
C GLN A 201 -6.63 -21.00 -39.49
N GLN A 202 -6.54 -19.96 -38.66
CA GLN A 202 -7.56 -19.75 -37.64
C GLN A 202 -8.85 -19.30 -38.33
N PRO A 203 -10.03 -19.89 -38.03
CA PRO A 203 -11.29 -19.23 -38.36
C PRO A 203 -11.19 -17.82 -37.79
N ALA A 204 -11.73 -16.81 -38.49
CA ALA A 204 -11.67 -15.39 -38.12
C ALA A 204 -12.25 -15.15 -36.71
N SER A 205 -11.46 -15.51 -35.71
CA SER A 205 -11.71 -15.35 -34.29
C SER A 205 -10.82 -14.20 -33.90
N GLN A 206 -11.38 -13.02 -34.11
CA GLN A 206 -11.03 -11.80 -33.39
C GLN A 206 -9.56 -11.40 -33.53
N SER A 207 -9.22 -10.80 -34.67
CA SER A 207 -8.46 -9.55 -34.58
C SER A 207 -9.25 -8.63 -33.65
N SER A 208 -8.81 -8.51 -32.40
CA SER A 208 -9.41 -7.68 -31.37
C SER A 208 -9.20 -6.18 -31.68
N THR A 209 -9.89 -5.73 -32.72
CA THR A 209 -10.12 -4.31 -33.02
C THR A 209 -11.57 -3.91 -32.77
N THR A 210 -12.37 -4.80 -32.17
CA THR A 210 -13.62 -4.40 -31.52
C THR A 210 -13.25 -4.01 -30.09
N ALA A 211 -13.37 -2.73 -29.74
CA ALA A 211 -13.21 -2.27 -28.37
C ALA A 211 -14.06 -3.15 -27.45
N GLU A 212 -13.42 -3.97 -26.63
CA GLU A 212 -14.09 -4.73 -25.58
C GLU A 212 -14.77 -3.72 -24.65
N LYS A 213 -16.06 -3.91 -24.34
CA LYS A 213 -16.71 -3.08 -23.33
C LYS A 213 -15.97 -3.23 -22.01
N PHE A 214 -15.69 -2.12 -21.34
CA PHE A 214 -14.93 -2.10 -20.09
C PHE A 214 -15.49 -3.05 -19.02
N GLU A 215 -16.81 -3.22 -18.97
CA GLU A 215 -17.49 -4.18 -18.08
C GLU A 215 -16.93 -5.62 -18.18
N ASN A 216 -16.56 -6.06 -19.38
CA ASN A 216 -16.01 -7.40 -19.59
C ASN A 216 -14.55 -7.49 -19.12
N GLU A 217 -13.78 -6.43 -19.36
CA GLU A 217 -12.41 -6.31 -18.85
C GLU A 217 -12.40 -6.30 -17.31
N ALA A 218 -13.31 -5.55 -16.69
CA ALA A 218 -13.48 -5.47 -15.24
C ALA A 218 -13.82 -6.84 -14.62
N LYS A 219 -14.73 -7.61 -15.23
CA LYS A 219 -15.05 -8.98 -14.75
C LYS A 219 -13.83 -9.89 -14.83
N ARG A 220 -13.15 -9.92 -15.99
CA ARG A 220 -11.91 -10.70 -16.18
C ARG A 220 -10.82 -10.27 -15.19
N TRP A 221 -10.75 -9.00 -14.86
CA TRP A 221 -9.80 -8.46 -13.88
C TRP A 221 -10.02 -9.08 -12.50
N PHE A 222 -11.26 -9.11 -12.01
CA PHE A 222 -11.55 -9.69 -10.68
C PHE A 222 -11.40 -11.21 -10.65
N GLU A 223 -11.65 -11.91 -11.77
CA GLU A 223 -11.44 -13.35 -11.89
C GLU A 223 -9.96 -13.74 -12.04
N HIS A 224 -9.12 -12.85 -12.56
CA HIS A 224 -7.70 -13.12 -12.75
C HIS A 224 -6.98 -13.35 -11.42
N GLN A 225 -6.00 -14.27 -11.40
CA GLN A 225 -5.23 -14.55 -10.19
C GLN A 225 -4.63 -13.27 -9.56
N PRO A 226 -4.77 -13.10 -8.24
CA PRO A 226 -4.21 -11.96 -7.52
C PRO A 226 -2.70 -12.08 -7.36
N MET A 227 -2.03 -10.94 -7.16
CA MET A 227 -0.68 -10.91 -6.63
C MET A 227 -0.71 -11.21 -5.12
N THR A 228 0.38 -11.76 -4.60
CA THR A 228 0.54 -11.97 -3.17
C THR A 228 0.92 -10.65 -2.48
N PHE A 229 0.45 -10.46 -1.24
CA PHE A 229 0.65 -9.21 -0.49
C PHE A 229 2.09 -9.02 0.02
N ASP A 230 2.91 -10.08 -0.03
CA ASP A 230 4.35 -10.04 0.26
C ASP A 230 5.17 -9.36 -0.85
N GLN A 231 4.59 -9.16 -2.03
CA GLN A 231 5.24 -8.49 -3.14
C GLN A 231 5.24 -6.97 -2.93
N THR A 232 6.40 -6.37 -3.16
CA THR A 232 6.60 -4.92 -3.00
C THR A 232 5.71 -4.13 -3.97
N SER A 233 5.33 -2.91 -3.60
CA SER A 233 4.56 -2.03 -4.50
C SER A 233 5.29 -1.72 -5.82
N ARG A 234 6.62 -1.82 -5.87
CA ARG A 234 7.39 -1.73 -7.12
C ARG A 234 7.06 -2.86 -8.09
N ASN A 235 6.76 -4.05 -7.56
CA ASN A 235 6.34 -5.19 -8.37
C ASN A 235 4.95 -4.95 -9.00
N VAL A 236 4.10 -4.13 -8.39
CA VAL A 236 2.78 -3.79 -8.95
C VAL A 236 2.92 -3.01 -10.26
N CYS A 237 3.79 -1.99 -10.30
CA CYS A 237 4.05 -1.25 -11.54
C CYS A 237 4.62 -2.16 -12.64
N MET A 238 5.53 -3.07 -12.27
CA MET A 238 6.09 -4.05 -13.20
C MET A 238 5.04 -5.04 -13.68
N TRP A 239 4.12 -5.45 -12.81
CA TRP A 239 3.01 -6.33 -13.15
C TRP A 239 2.11 -5.69 -14.20
N PHE A 240 1.74 -4.41 -14.02
CA PHE A 240 0.97 -3.67 -15.03
C PHE A 240 1.73 -3.52 -16.34
N LYS A 241 3.05 -3.31 -16.31
CA LYS A 241 3.87 -3.25 -17.52
C LYS A 241 3.82 -4.54 -18.35
N VAL A 242 3.75 -5.70 -17.69
CA VAL A 242 3.67 -7.01 -18.35
C VAL A 242 2.23 -7.33 -18.80
N ASN A 243 1.22 -6.96 -17.99
CA ASN A 243 -0.18 -7.33 -18.22
C ASN A 243 -1.01 -6.24 -18.91
N LYS A 244 -0.42 -5.11 -19.30
CA LYS A 244 -1.11 -4.00 -19.98
C LYS A 244 -1.87 -4.45 -21.23
N ALA A 245 -1.35 -5.43 -21.97
CA ALA A 245 -2.02 -5.95 -23.16
C ALA A 245 -3.29 -6.76 -22.83
N LEU A 246 -3.37 -7.35 -21.63
CA LEU A 246 -4.53 -8.11 -21.16
C LEU A 246 -5.59 -7.21 -20.53
N PHE A 247 -5.17 -6.13 -19.87
CA PHE A 247 -6.01 -5.20 -19.15
C PHE A 247 -5.63 -3.74 -19.45
N PRO A 248 -5.85 -3.25 -20.68
CA PRO A 248 -5.40 -1.93 -21.10
C PRO A 248 -6.11 -0.79 -20.37
N VAL A 249 -7.42 -0.92 -20.12
CA VAL A 249 -8.20 0.11 -19.43
C VAL A 249 -7.92 0.09 -17.93
N ILE A 250 -7.87 -1.09 -17.31
CA ILE A 250 -7.51 -1.21 -15.89
C ILE A 250 -6.10 -0.67 -15.65
N ALA A 251 -5.15 -0.94 -16.54
CA ALA A 251 -3.79 -0.39 -16.41
C ALA A 251 -3.76 1.14 -16.54
N PHE A 252 -4.62 1.72 -17.37
CA PHE A 252 -4.78 3.16 -17.49
C PHE A 252 -5.36 3.76 -16.20
N MET A 253 -6.48 3.24 -15.71
CA MET A 253 -7.07 3.70 -14.45
C MET A 253 -6.12 3.50 -13.27
N ALA A 254 -5.41 2.37 -13.21
CA ALA A 254 -4.45 2.09 -12.15
C ALA A 254 -3.30 3.12 -12.13
N ARG A 255 -2.85 3.61 -13.29
CA ARG A 255 -1.86 4.69 -13.36
C ARG A 255 -2.37 5.96 -12.67
N ASP A 256 -3.62 6.33 -12.93
CA ASP A 256 -4.17 7.61 -12.49
C ASP A 256 -4.59 7.56 -11.01
N TYR A 257 -5.23 6.47 -10.56
CA TYR A 257 -5.64 6.30 -9.17
C TYR A 257 -4.47 5.90 -8.26
N MET A 258 -3.64 4.93 -8.68
CA MET A 258 -2.55 4.44 -7.82
C MET A 258 -1.27 5.30 -7.92
N GLY A 259 -1.21 6.22 -8.88
CA GLY A 259 -0.15 7.22 -8.97
C GLY A 259 -0.22 8.29 -7.87
N VAL A 260 -1.37 8.40 -7.17
CA VAL A 260 -1.55 9.29 -6.02
C VAL A 260 -0.89 8.66 -4.78
N THR A 261 -0.10 9.44 -4.04
CA THR A 261 0.49 9.01 -2.77
C THR A 261 -0.54 9.04 -1.66
N SER A 262 -0.44 8.09 -0.71
CA SER A 262 -1.34 8.02 0.46
C SER A 262 -1.13 9.13 1.49
N THR A 263 0.04 9.78 1.47
CA THR A 263 0.45 10.86 2.38
C THR A 263 0.77 12.13 1.60
#